data_AF-A0A845HH82-F1
#
_entry.id   AF-A0A845HH82-F1
#
_cell.length_a   1.000
_cell.length_b   1.000
_cell.length_c   1.000
_cell.angle_alpha   90.00
_cell.angle_beta   90.00
_cell.angle_gamma   90.00
#
_symmetry.space_group_name_H-M   'P 1'
#
loop_
_entity.id
_entity.type
_entity.pdbx_description
1 polymer ?
#
loop_
_entity_poly.entity_id
_entity_poly.type
_entity_poly.pdbx_seq_one_letter_code
_entity_poly.pdbx_strand_id
1 'polypeptide(L)' 'MDTIATAINPQTHEIIQVSNPLMASWTDPETNETHFFYYRRGEISVKNPSENAIKKMKELASRFEAQVVGDEGEIY' A
#
# COMPACT_ATOMS: atom_id res chain seq x y z
N MET A 1 -14.05 0.72 5.25
CA MET A 1 -13.18 1.74 4.65
C MET A 1 -13.54 1.82 3.18
N ASP A 2 -13.90 3.01 2.69
CA ASP A 2 -14.15 3.19 1.27
C ASP A 2 -12.86 2.99 0.49
N THR A 3 -12.87 2.05 -0.45
CA THR A 3 -11.78 1.89 -1.43
C THR A 3 -11.83 2.99 -2.49
N ILE A 4 -12.66 4.02 -2.32
CA ILE A 4 -12.94 5.05 -3.31
C ILE A 4 -12.57 6.40 -2.73
N ALA A 5 -11.56 7.04 -3.31
CA ALA A 5 -11.29 8.46 -3.11
C ALA A 5 -12.04 9.26 -4.18
N THR A 6 -12.73 10.32 -3.78
CA THR A 6 -13.45 11.21 -4.71
C THR A 6 -12.96 12.64 -4.52
N ALA A 7 -12.72 13.35 -5.63
CA ALA A 7 -12.37 14.75 -5.66
C ALA A 7 -13.17 15.48 -6.75
N ILE A 8 -13.33 16.79 -6.61
CA ILE A 8 -13.95 17.64 -7.63
C ILE A 8 -12.87 18.53 -8.23
N ASN A 9 -12.74 18.53 -9.55
CA ASN A 9 -11.86 19.47 -10.23
C ASN A 9 -12.42 20.90 -10.07
N PRO A 10 -11.70 21.84 -9.45
CA PRO A 10 -12.23 23.19 -9.19
C PRO A 10 -12.41 24.04 -10.46
N GLN A 11 -11.81 23.65 -11.58
CA GLN A 11 -11.91 24.38 -12.86
C GLN A 11 -13.03 23.84 -13.73
N THR A 12 -13.14 22.52 -13.84
CA THR A 12 -14.09 21.85 -14.75
C THR A 12 -15.35 21.33 -14.05
N HIS A 13 -15.36 21.29 -12.71
CA HIS A 13 -16.38 20.66 -11.87
C HIS A 13 -16.57 19.16 -12.10
N GLU A 14 -15.65 18.51 -12.81
CA GLU A 14 -15.66 17.07 -12.99
C GLU A 14 -15.43 16.34 -11.66
N ILE A 15 -16.15 15.23 -11.48
CA ILE A 15 -15.94 14.32 -10.35
C ILE A 15 -14.85 13.33 -10.76
N ILE A 16 -13.74 13.35 -10.04
CA ILE A 16 -12.63 12.41 -10.18
C ILE A 16 -12.79 11.34 -9.11
N GLN A 17 -12.98 10.09 -9.51
CA GLN A 17 -13.02 8.95 -8.59
C GLN A 17 -11.84 8.03 -8.82
N VAL A 18 -11.15 7.67 -7.74
CA VAL A 18 -10.12 6.64 -7.73
C VAL A 18 -10.60 5.51 -6.85
N SER A 19 -10.93 4.36 -7.46
CA SER A 19 -11.21 3.13 -6.72
C SER A 19 -9.95 2.28 -6.64
N ASN A 20 -9.61 1.77 -5.46
CA ASN A 20 -8.46 0.92 -5.25
C ASN A 20 -8.82 -0.36 -4.47
N PRO A 21 -9.52 -1.31 -5.12
CA PRO A 21 -10.03 -2.52 -4.47
C PRO A 21 -8.93 -3.53 -4.10
N LEU A 22 -7.68 -3.30 -4.52
CA LEU A 22 -6.55 -4.21 -4.31
C LEU A 22 -5.61 -3.78 -3.17
N MET A 23 -5.95 -2.74 -2.42
CA MET A 23 -5.16 -2.31 -1.27
C MET A 23 -5.35 -3.28 -0.11
N ALA A 24 -4.25 -3.88 0.35
CA ALA A 24 -4.24 -4.69 1.55
C ALA A 24 -3.81 -3.85 2.75
N SER A 25 -4.25 -4.24 3.95
CA SER A 25 -3.77 -3.67 5.20
C SER A 25 -3.25 -4.77 6.11
N TRP A 26 -2.24 -4.42 6.88
CA TRP A 26 -1.75 -5.23 7.99
C TRP A 26 -1.62 -4.33 9.21
N THR A 27 -2.23 -4.76 10.32
CA THR A 27 -2.07 -4.11 11.62
C THR A 27 -1.04 -4.88 12.42
N ASP A 28 0.03 -4.19 12.84
CA ASP A 28 1.05 -4.74 13.70
C ASP A 28 0.43 -5.09 15.07
N PRO A 29 0.46 -6.37 15.49
CA PRO A 29 -0.13 -6.76 16.77
C PRO A 29 0.61 -6.21 17.99
N GLU A 30 1.87 -5.75 17.85
CA GLU A 30 2.67 -5.22 18.95
C GLU A 30 2.42 -3.72 19.18
N THR A 31 2.38 -2.94 18.09
CA THR A 31 2.24 -1.47 18.14
C THR A 31 0.82 -0.99 17.86
N ASN A 32 -0.04 -1.87 17.32
CA ASN A 32 -1.36 -1.54 16.79
C ASN A 32 -1.33 -0.54 15.62
N GLU A 33 -0.16 -0.34 15.01
CA GLU A 33 0.01 0.50 13.82
C GLU A 33 -0.51 -0.21 12.58
N THR A 34 -1.28 0.49 11.75
CA THR A 34 -1.83 -0.09 10.51
C THR A 34 -1.04 0.39 9.31
N HIS A 35 -0.48 -0.56 8.56
CA HIS A 35 0.25 -0.34 7.34
C HIS A 35 -0.56 -0.80 6.13
N PHE A 36 -0.52 0.01 5.07
CA PHE A 36 -1.18 -0.30 3.80
C PHE A 36 -0.14 -0.65 2.75
N PHE A 37 -0.44 -1.66 1.95
CA PHE A 37 0.43 -2.11 0.88
C PHE A 37 -0.36 -2.63 -0.31
N TYR A 38 0.31 -2.69 -1.46
CA TYR A 38 -0.22 -3.26 -2.69
C TYR A 38 0.58 -4.47 -3.08
N TYR A 39 -0.07 -5.48 -3.64
CA TYR A 39 0.61 -6.56 -4.35
C TYR A 39 0.22 -6.52 -5.83
N ARG A 40 1.20 -6.31 -6.71
CA ARG A 40 0.97 -6.27 -8.16
C ARG A 40 2.23 -6.71 -8.91
N ARG A 41 2.09 -7.65 -9.85
CA ARG A 41 3.17 -8.07 -10.77
C ARG A 41 4.49 -8.44 -10.07
N GLY A 42 4.43 -9.13 -8.94
CA GLY A 42 5.63 -9.52 -8.20
C GLY A 42 6.24 -8.41 -7.35
N GLU A 43 5.52 -7.31 -7.12
CA GLU A 43 5.95 -6.23 -6.24
C GLU A 43 4.97 -6.04 -5.09
N ILE A 44 5.51 -5.89 -3.89
CA ILE A 44 4.80 -5.40 -2.71
C ILE A 44 5.19 -3.93 -2.52
N SER A 45 4.30 -3.02 -2.89
CA SER A 45 4.53 -1.58 -2.71
C SER A 45 4.01 -1.12 -1.35
N VAL A 46 4.86 -0.46 -0.57
CA VAL A 46 4.51 0.05 0.77
C VAL A 46 4.94 1.51 0.89
N LYS A 47 4.18 2.32 1.62
CA LYS A 47 4.47 3.75 1.82
C LYS A 47 4.91 4.00 3.25
N ASN A 48 6.04 4.69 3.43
CA ASN A 48 6.60 5.04 4.75
C ASN A 48 6.55 3.88 5.77
N PRO A 49 7.08 2.69 5.44
CA PRO A 49 6.95 1.54 6.32
C PRO A 49 7.79 1.72 7.59
N SER A 50 7.25 1.26 8.73
CA SER A 50 8.07 1.00 9.93
C SER A 50 8.99 -0.20 9.69
N GLU A 51 10.00 -0.39 10.54
CA GLU A 51 10.87 -1.58 10.46
C GLU A 51 10.08 -2.89 10.57
N ASN A 52 9.06 -2.92 11.45
CA ASN A 52 8.16 -4.06 11.59
C ASN A 52 7.34 -4.30 10.33
N ALA A 53 6.85 -3.24 9.68
CA ALA A 53 6.17 -3.34 8.40
C ALA A 53 7.10 -3.89 7.32
N ILE A 54 8.34 -3.39 7.20
CA ILE A 54 9.34 -3.90 6.23
C ILE A 54 9.55 -5.40 6.46
N LYS A 55 9.77 -5.82 7.72
CA LYS A 55 9.95 -7.23 8.07
C LYS A 55 8.74 -8.07 7.65
N LYS A 56 7.52 -7.59 7.89
CA LYS A 56 6.30 -8.27 7.47
C LYS A 56 6.16 -8.35 5.96
N MET A 57 6.45 -7.27 5.24
CA MET A 57 6.39 -7.22 3.78
C MET A 57 7.41 -8.18 3.16
N LYS A 58 8.62 -8.29 3.73
CA LYS A 58 9.64 -9.27 3.30
C LYS A 58 9.17 -10.71 3.48
N GLU A 59 8.49 -11.00 4.59
CA GLU A 59 7.89 -12.31 4.82
C GLU A 59 6.86 -12.65 3.72
N LEU A 60 5.97 -11.71 3.40
CA LEU A 60 4.99 -11.88 2.33
C LEU A 60 5.66 -12.03 0.96
N ALA A 61 6.66 -11.19 0.69
CA ALA A 61 7.42 -11.20 -0.56
C ALA A 61 8.07 -12.56 -0.82
N SER A 62 8.67 -13.18 0.20
CA SER A 62 9.24 -14.53 0.10
C SER A 62 8.22 -15.61 -0.27
N ARG A 63 6.96 -15.47 0.16
CA ARG A 63 5.88 -16.44 -0.11
C ARG A 63 5.26 -16.23 -1.49
N PHE A 64 5.33 -15.01 -2.01
CA PHE A 64 4.73 -14.62 -3.29
C PHE A 64 5.74 -14.52 -4.43
N GLU A 65 7.02 -14.86 -4.17
CA GLU A 65 8.12 -14.68 -5.13
C GLU A 65 8.16 -13.23 -5.65
N ALA A 66 8.08 -12.28 -4.72
CA ALA A 66 7.96 -10.85 -4.98
C ALA A 66 9.13 -10.05 -4.35
N GLN A 67 9.23 -8.77 -4.69
CA GLN A 67 10.14 -7.80 -4.07
C GLN A 67 9.37 -6.71 -3.31
N VAL A 68 9.96 -6.15 -2.25
CA VAL A 68 9.36 -5.04 -1.51
C VAL A 68 9.91 -3.72 -2.06
N VAL A 69 9.03 -2.82 -2.45
CA VAL A 69 9.37 -1.52 -3.05
C VAL A 69 8.72 -0.40 -2.25
N GLY A 70 9.49 0.62 -1.89
CA GLY A 70 8.97 1.82 -1.24
C GLY A 70 8.39 2.84 -2.21
N ASP A 71 7.90 3.95 -1.68
CA ASP A 71 7.28 5.01 -2.49
C ASP A 71 8.27 5.87 -3.28
N GLU A 72 9.57 5.83 -2.93
CA GLU A 72 10.64 6.45 -3.71
C GLU A 72 11.29 5.48 -4.72
N GLY A 73 10.79 4.24 -4.79
CA GLY A 73 11.33 3.18 -5.65
C GLY A 73 12.52 2.43 -5.03
N GLU A 74 12.81 2.66 -3.75
CA GLU A 74 13.81 1.92 -3.01
C GLU A 74 13.39 0.45 -2.81
N ILE A 75 14.36 -0.46 -2.91
CA ILE A 75 14.14 -1.90 -2.71
C ILE A 75 14.57 -2.25 -1.29
N TYR A 76 13.69 -2.92 -0.55
CA TYR A 76 13.94 -3.35 0.83
C TYR A 76 14.43 -4.79 0.92
#